data_AF-A0A2K3JF23-F1
#
_entry.id   AF-A0A2K3JF23-F1
#
_cell.length_a   1.000
_cell.length_b   1.000
_cell.length_c   1.000
_cell.angle_alpha   90.00
_cell.angle_beta   90.00
_cell.angle_gamma   90.00
#
_symmetry.space_group_name_H-M   'P 1'
#
loop_
_entity.id
_entity.type
_entity.pdbx_description
1 polymer ?
#
loop_
_entity_poly.entity_id
_entity_poly.type
_entity_poly.pdbx_seq_one_letter_code
_entity_poly.pdbx_strand_id
1 'polypeptide(L)'
;MNKGTGISFSSEASYDNYHNIITGNSITHCMFGIYLEESQDTTISQNTFLKNLVHARFHNTGFFSNHWDQNYWGRPQIIPKPIFGIKDIHSFFPGFVEFDWHPAQEPYDIPRMS
;
A
#
# COMPACT_ATOMS: atom_id res chain seq x y z
N MET A 1 7.53 6.27 19.49
CA MET A 1 8.35 5.41 18.60
C MET A 1 7.41 4.83 17.55
N ASN A 2 7.79 4.90 16.27
CA ASN A 2 7.04 4.18 15.24
C ASN A 2 7.32 2.68 15.38
N LYS A 3 6.28 1.85 15.29
CA LYS A 3 6.41 0.40 15.11
C LYS A 3 7.01 0.16 13.71
N GLY A 4 7.61 -1.01 13.45
CA GLY A 4 8.27 -1.33 12.17
C GLY A 4 7.35 -1.25 10.94
N THR A 5 7.09 -2.37 10.28
CA THR A 5 6.11 -2.43 9.19
C THR A 5 4.73 -2.84 9.72
N GLY A 6 3.65 -2.23 9.23
CA GLY A 6 2.27 -2.59 9.60
C GLY A 6 1.87 -3.94 8.99
N ILE A 7 1.81 -4.01 7.66
CA ILE A 7 1.59 -5.23 6.90
C ILE A 7 2.70 -5.36 5.87
N SER A 8 3.31 -6.54 5.79
CA SER A 8 4.38 -6.85 4.85
C SER A 8 4.07 -8.16 4.13
N PHE A 9 4.23 -8.17 2.82
CA PHE A 9 4.33 -9.39 2.03
C PHE A 9 5.73 -9.43 1.45
N SER A 10 6.45 -10.51 1.70
CA SER A 10 7.81 -10.77 1.23
C SER A 10 7.95 -12.26 0.99
N SER A 11 8.48 -12.66 -0.16
CA SER A 11 8.92 -14.04 -0.40
C SER A 11 10.44 -14.09 -0.37
N GLU A 12 11.01 -15.15 0.20
CA GLU A 12 12.44 -15.45 0.07
C GLU A 12 12.74 -16.46 -1.06
N ALA A 13 11.69 -16.99 -1.69
CA ALA A 13 11.79 -17.93 -2.80
C ALA A 13 11.11 -17.33 -4.04
N SER A 14 11.56 -17.72 -5.22
CA SER A 14 11.12 -17.28 -6.55
C SER A 14 9.67 -17.67 -6.92
N TYR A 15 8.79 -17.81 -5.94
CA TYR A 15 7.36 -17.91 -6.10
C TYR A 15 6.79 -16.51 -5.86
N ASP A 16 6.29 -15.86 -6.90
CA ASP A 16 5.76 -14.53 -6.72
C ASP A 16 4.49 -14.56 -5.84
N ASN A 17 4.38 -13.58 -4.94
CA ASN A 17 3.23 -13.45 -4.06
C ASN A 17 2.07 -12.86 -4.86
N TYR A 18 1.17 -13.70 -5.35
CA TYR A 18 0.07 -13.31 -6.23
C TYR A 18 -1.30 -13.27 -5.54
N HIS A 19 -2.20 -12.42 -6.06
CA HIS A 19 -3.64 -12.43 -5.76
C HIS A 19 -3.99 -12.27 -4.28
N ASN A 20 -3.25 -11.43 -3.56
CA ASN A 20 -3.55 -11.12 -2.16
C ASN A 20 -4.64 -10.06 -2.05
N ILE A 21 -5.37 -10.05 -0.94
CA ILE A 21 -6.39 -9.05 -0.63
C ILE A 21 -6.08 -8.43 0.72
N ILE A 22 -5.88 -7.11 0.75
CA ILE A 22 -5.65 -6.30 1.95
C ILE A 22 -6.77 -5.26 2.02
N THR A 23 -7.79 -5.51 2.84
CA THR A 23 -8.96 -4.62 2.92
C THR A 23 -9.45 -4.40 4.34
N GLY A 24 -9.99 -3.20 4.62
CA GLY A 24 -10.64 -2.87 5.89
C GLY A 24 -9.69 -2.75 7.09
N ASN A 25 -8.40 -2.45 6.88
CA ASN A 25 -7.43 -2.37 7.98
C ASN A 25 -7.22 -0.92 8.46
N SER A 26 -7.02 -0.74 9.76
CA SER A 26 -6.51 0.51 10.35
C SER A 26 -5.00 0.39 10.63
N ILE A 27 -4.18 1.00 9.78
CA ILE A 27 -2.72 0.87 9.77
C ILE A 27 -2.11 2.16 10.29
N THR A 28 -1.67 2.15 11.56
CA THR A 28 -1.26 3.39 12.23
C THR A 28 0.05 3.29 13.01
N HIS A 29 0.77 4.41 13.08
CA HIS A 29 2.03 4.56 13.84
C HIS A 29 3.16 3.59 13.43
N CYS A 30 3.26 3.27 12.14
CA CYS A 30 4.30 2.43 11.55
C CYS A 30 5.38 3.24 10.82
N MET A 31 6.58 2.68 10.66
CA MET A 31 7.59 3.22 9.75
C MET A 31 7.12 3.07 8.29
N PHE A 32 6.68 1.87 7.93
CA PHE A 32 6.00 1.58 6.68
C PHE A 32 4.61 1.02 6.99
N GLY A 33 3.55 1.61 6.43
CA GLY A 33 2.19 1.08 6.62
C GLY A 33 2.03 -0.26 5.93
N ILE A 34 2.07 -0.26 4.59
CA ILE A 34 2.20 -1.45 3.76
C ILE A 34 3.55 -1.44 3.05
N TYR A 35 4.25 -2.58 3.07
CA TYR A 35 5.42 -2.85 2.23
C TYR A 35 5.14 -4.10 1.38
N LEU A 36 5.09 -3.92 0.05
CA LEU A 36 4.91 -5.01 -0.90
C LEU A 36 6.26 -5.35 -1.54
N GLU A 37 6.76 -6.55 -1.28
CA GLU A 37 8.01 -7.05 -1.86
C GLU A 37 7.74 -8.33 -2.65
N GLU A 38 8.16 -8.36 -3.91
CA GLU A 38 7.95 -9.50 -4.81
C GLU A 38 6.47 -9.95 -4.83
N SER A 39 5.58 -8.97 -4.84
CA SER A 39 4.14 -9.14 -4.78
C SER A 39 3.47 -8.46 -5.96
N GLN A 40 2.63 -9.22 -6.66
CA GLN A 40 1.96 -8.78 -7.87
C GLN A 40 0.47 -9.09 -7.79
N ASP A 41 -0.35 -8.28 -8.46
CA ASP A 41 -1.81 -8.45 -8.47
C ASP A 41 -2.42 -8.52 -7.05
N THR A 42 -1.89 -7.73 -6.11
CA THR A 42 -2.52 -7.56 -4.80
C THR A 42 -3.58 -6.48 -4.88
N THR A 43 -4.76 -6.75 -4.34
CA THR A 43 -5.82 -5.76 -4.14
C THR A 43 -5.70 -5.14 -2.76
N ILE A 44 -5.46 -3.82 -2.71
CA ILE A 44 -5.38 -3.01 -1.50
C ILE A 44 -6.48 -1.96 -1.52
N SER A 45 -7.53 -2.18 -0.74
CA SER A 45 -8.71 -1.31 -0.78
C SER A 45 -9.27 -0.98 0.58
N GLN A 46 -9.91 0.19 0.73
CA GLN A 46 -10.68 0.53 1.94
C GLN A 46 -9.87 0.42 3.25
N ASN A 47 -8.56 0.69 3.19
CA ASN A 47 -7.72 0.74 4.39
C ASN A 47 -7.56 2.19 4.89
N THR A 48 -7.41 2.35 6.19
CA THR A 48 -7.15 3.62 6.87
C THR A 48 -5.69 3.72 7.28
N PHE A 49 -4.91 4.55 6.58
CA PHE A 49 -3.52 4.84 6.92
C PHE A 49 -3.41 6.13 7.73
N LEU A 50 -2.91 6.06 8.98
CA LEU A 50 -2.78 7.24 9.85
C LEU A 50 -1.43 7.27 10.56
N LYS A 51 -0.76 8.43 10.56
CA LYS A 51 0.48 8.65 11.35
C LYS A 51 1.58 7.60 11.09
N ASN A 52 1.67 7.06 9.87
CA ASN A 52 2.83 6.28 9.44
C ASN A 52 3.88 7.23 8.86
N LEU A 53 5.16 6.89 8.97
CA LEU A 53 6.22 7.67 8.33
C LEU A 53 6.10 7.58 6.80
N VAL A 54 5.86 6.38 6.29
CA VAL A 54 5.51 6.11 4.89
C VAL A 54 4.25 5.24 4.88
N HIS A 55 3.17 5.69 4.26
CA HIS A 55 1.92 4.92 4.26
C HIS A 55 2.00 3.63 3.45
N ALA A 56 2.60 3.66 2.26
CA ALA A 56 2.79 2.50 1.42
C ALA A 56 4.06 2.63 0.58
N ARG A 57 4.72 1.50 0.30
CA ARG A 57 5.85 1.36 -0.62
C ARG A 57 5.82 -0.04 -1.25
N PHE A 58 6.32 -0.14 -2.47
CA PHE A 58 6.51 -1.42 -3.15
C PHE A 58 7.95 -1.60 -3.65
N HIS A 59 8.38 -2.85 -3.77
CA HIS A 59 9.71 -3.25 -4.23
C HIS A 59 9.63 -4.56 -5.03
N ASN A 60 10.23 -4.56 -6.22
CA ASN A 60 10.33 -5.72 -7.10
C ASN A 60 8.98 -6.42 -7.39
N THR A 61 7.91 -5.65 -7.59
CA THR A 61 6.55 -6.16 -7.86
C THR A 61 6.30 -6.63 -9.30
N GLY A 62 7.34 -6.70 -10.14
CA GLY A 62 7.27 -7.14 -11.52
C GLY A 62 6.49 -6.21 -12.44
N PHE A 63 6.08 -6.72 -13.60
CA PHE A 63 5.36 -5.95 -14.61
C PHE A 63 3.90 -5.67 -14.22
N PHE A 64 3.24 -6.62 -13.56
CA PHE A 64 1.86 -6.48 -13.12
C PHE A 64 1.79 -5.50 -11.95
N SER A 65 0.83 -4.57 -12.01
CA SER A 65 0.67 -3.56 -10.97
C SER A 65 -0.18 -4.13 -9.84
N ASN A 66 0.04 -3.62 -8.63
CA ASN A 66 -0.92 -3.81 -7.56
C ASN A 66 -2.11 -2.84 -7.74
N HIS A 67 -3.27 -3.25 -7.22
CA HIS A 67 -4.52 -2.52 -7.34
C HIS A 67 -4.80 -1.76 -6.06
N TRP A 68 -4.74 -0.42 -6.12
CA TRP A 68 -5.04 0.46 -4.99
C TRP A 68 -6.34 1.21 -5.26
N ASP A 69 -7.31 1.11 -4.35
CA ASP A 69 -8.59 1.80 -4.53
C ASP A 69 -9.23 2.18 -3.18
N GLN A 70 -9.78 3.39 -3.08
CA GLN A 70 -10.56 3.78 -1.91
C GLN A 70 -9.82 3.68 -0.58
N ASN A 71 -8.50 3.87 -0.54
CA ASN A 71 -7.78 3.93 0.74
C ASN A 71 -7.76 5.37 1.30
N TYR A 72 -7.79 5.51 2.63
CA TYR A 72 -7.64 6.80 3.30
C TYR A 72 -6.17 7.03 3.69
N TRP A 73 -5.58 8.14 3.23
CA TRP A 73 -4.13 8.38 3.30
C TRP A 73 -3.75 9.50 4.27
N GLY A 74 -4.32 9.49 5.47
CA GLY A 74 -4.04 10.49 6.51
C GLY A 74 -4.83 11.79 6.38
N ARG A 75 -5.34 12.09 5.17
CA ARG A 75 -6.16 13.27 4.87
C ARG A 75 -7.09 13.01 3.67
N PRO A 76 -8.23 13.72 3.57
CA PRO A 76 -9.06 13.70 2.37
C PRO A 76 -8.28 14.17 1.12
N GLN A 77 -8.46 13.51 -0.02
CA GLN A 77 -7.78 13.85 -1.27
C GLN A 77 -8.71 13.66 -2.47
N ILE A 78 -8.87 14.70 -3.29
CA ILE A 78 -9.70 14.66 -4.52
C ILE A 78 -8.91 14.29 -5.79
N ILE A 79 -7.60 14.08 -5.67
CA ILE A 79 -6.72 13.69 -6.77
C ILE A 79 -6.13 12.31 -6.51
N PRO A 80 -5.71 11.57 -7.55
CA PRO A 80 -5.04 10.28 -7.39
C PRO A 80 -3.86 10.37 -6.44
N LYS A 81 -3.71 9.38 -5.56
CA LYS A 81 -2.56 9.29 -4.65
C LYS A 81 -1.45 8.48 -5.31
N PRO A 82 -0.30 9.08 -5.64
CA PRO A 82 0.86 8.30 -6.06
C PRO A 82 1.43 7.50 -4.87
N ILE A 83 1.77 6.25 -5.13
CA ILE A 83 2.55 5.36 -4.28
C ILE A 83 3.88 5.14 -4.98
N PHE A 84 4.99 5.35 -4.26
CA PHE A 84 6.33 5.27 -4.84
C PHE A 84 7.06 4.00 -4.42
N GLY A 85 7.78 3.40 -5.36
CA GLY A 85 8.49 2.14 -5.17
C GLY A 85 9.39 1.81 -6.36
N ILE A 86 9.72 0.54 -6.53
CA ILE A 86 10.46 0.01 -7.69
C ILE A 86 9.70 -1.23 -8.17
N LYS A 87 9.27 -1.28 -9.45
CA LYS A 87 8.49 -2.42 -9.95
C LYS A 87 9.39 -3.58 -10.38
N ASP A 88 10.39 -3.35 -11.20
CA ASP A 88 11.29 -4.41 -11.66
C ASP A 88 12.75 -3.92 -11.57
N ILE A 89 13.52 -4.49 -10.63
CA ILE A 89 14.93 -4.13 -10.42
C ILE A 89 15.85 -4.61 -11.54
N HIS A 90 15.38 -5.55 -12.37
CA HIS A 90 16.13 -6.12 -13.49
C HIS A 90 15.80 -5.43 -14.83
N SER A 91 14.73 -4.65 -14.89
CA SER A 91 14.32 -3.91 -16.09
C SER A 91 15.13 -2.62 -16.30
N PHE A 92 15.41 -2.29 -17.57
CA PHE A 92 16.00 -1.01 -17.96
C PHE A 92 15.05 0.18 -17.65
N PHE A 93 13.74 -0.07 -17.65
CA PHE A 93 12.73 0.87 -17.19
C PHE A 93 12.01 0.27 -15.99
N PRO A 94 12.52 0.50 -14.76
CA PRO A 94 12.10 -0.25 -13.59
C PRO A 94 10.67 0.04 -13.13
N GLY A 95 10.06 1.15 -13.57
CA GLY A 95 8.78 1.63 -13.05
C GLY A 95 8.87 2.06 -11.59
N PHE A 96 8.31 3.21 -11.23
CA PHE A 96 8.51 3.78 -9.88
C PHE A 96 7.25 4.31 -9.20
N VAL A 97 6.10 4.24 -9.87
CA VAL A 97 4.86 4.80 -9.36
C VAL A 97 3.67 3.88 -9.65
N GLU A 98 2.84 3.70 -8.64
CA GLU A 98 1.48 3.17 -8.72
C GLU A 98 0.52 4.24 -8.19
N PHE A 99 -0.77 4.09 -8.46
CA PHE A 99 -1.77 5.09 -8.08
C PHE A 99 -2.97 4.44 -7.40
N ASP A 100 -3.41 5.03 -6.29
CA ASP A 100 -4.79 4.93 -5.84
C ASP A 100 -5.58 6.03 -6.56
N TRP A 101 -6.38 5.64 -7.55
CA TRP A 101 -7.11 6.57 -8.41
C TRP A 101 -8.32 7.19 -7.72
N HIS A 102 -8.87 6.54 -6.68
CA HIS A 102 -10.05 6.99 -5.96
C HIS A 102 -9.82 7.02 -4.44
N PRO A 103 -8.91 7.88 -3.92
CA PRO A 103 -8.68 7.95 -2.48
C PRO A 103 -9.96 8.23 -1.68
N ALA A 104 -10.09 7.58 -0.53
CA ALA A 104 -11.18 7.83 0.40
C ALA A 104 -11.09 9.25 0.99
N GLN A 105 -12.24 9.88 1.20
CA GLN A 105 -12.31 11.21 1.83
C GLN A 105 -12.32 11.13 3.35
N GLU A 106 -12.74 10.01 3.92
CA GLU A 106 -12.85 9.81 5.36
C GLU A 106 -12.19 8.47 5.75
N PRO A 107 -11.66 8.36 6.98
CA PRO A 107 -11.15 7.10 7.47
C PRO A 107 -12.31 6.10 7.67
N TYR A 108 -12.08 4.86 7.26
CA TYR A 108 -12.91 3.72 7.64
C TYR A 108 -12.62 3.39 9.11
N ASP A 109 -13.67 3.30 9.92
CA ASP A 109 -13.66 2.96 11.35
C ASP A 109 -12.93 3.94 12.29
N ILE A 110 -13.57 5.07 12.58
CA ILE A 110 -13.54 5.62 13.94
C ILE A 110 -14.90 5.29 14.56
N PRO A 111 -15.00 4.42 15.58
CA PRO A 111 -16.22 4.35 16.38
C PRO A 111 -16.51 5.77 16.85
N ARG A 112 -17.69 6.31 16.51
CA ARG A 112 -18.17 7.51 17.20
C ARG A 112 -18.15 7.12 18.68
N MET A 113 -17.29 7.75 19.47
CA MET A 113 -17.48 7.74 20.92
C MET A 113 -18.80 8.48 21.13
N SER A 114 -19.89 7.71 21.29
CA SER A 114 -21.15 8.18 21.87
C SER A 114 -20.94 8.47 23.35
#